data_AF-A0A1H6H1N6-F1
#
_entry.id   AF-A0A1H6H1N6-F1
#
_cell.length_a   1.000
_cell.length_b   1.000
_cell.length_c   1.000
_cell.angle_alpha   90.00
_cell.angle_beta   90.00
_cell.angle_gamma   90.00
#
_symmetry.space_group_name_H-M   'P 1'
#
loop_
_entity.id
_entity.type
_entity.pdbx_description
1 polymer ?
#
loop_
_entity_poly.entity_id
_entity_poly.type
_entity_poly.pdbx_seq_one_letter_code
_entity_poly.pdbx_strand_id
1 'polypeptide(L)'
;MRIEERDFPAIADDYVLGLLDAAEAAEVEAAIERDGGLAEAVARARERFLPLDTSVEPAPVSSALWDAISSRLPEQPGAAAPSLASVSPRLPLAGNDNSRSGWRATAISAIAASLILAGGLVWSVTRVNEPLVVAVLLNEAGEIQAVVEDFGNDTASVRLLSDFTVPQDKTMQVWTLPSREMGPMSLGLLEQSHSAKLSGSTLPRPQETQLYEITLEQAGGSPTGRPTGPILAKGFAKLAR
;
A
#
# COMPACT_ATOMS: atom_id res chain seq x y z
N MET A 1 -43.69 15.75 22.50
CA MET A 1 -42.88 16.90 22.02
C MET A 1 -42.28 16.57 20.66
N ARG A 2 -42.21 17.52 19.71
CA ARG A 2 -41.48 17.32 18.44
C ARG A 2 -40.05 17.80 18.64
N ILE A 3 -39.12 16.86 18.81
CA ILE A 3 -37.70 17.15 19.01
C ILE A 3 -37.07 17.36 17.62
N GLU A 4 -36.66 18.57 17.29
CA GLU A 4 -35.91 18.86 16.06
C GLU A 4 -34.40 18.93 16.36
N GLU A 5 -33.55 18.56 15.39
CA GLU A 5 -32.09 18.57 15.56
C GLU A 5 -31.54 19.93 16.01
N ARG A 6 -32.19 21.04 15.60
CA ARG A 6 -31.79 22.39 15.98
C ARG A 6 -31.92 22.64 17.50
N ASP A 7 -32.83 21.92 18.16
CA ASP A 7 -33.20 22.11 19.55
C ASP A 7 -32.43 21.17 20.49
N PHE A 8 -31.68 20.21 19.95
CA PHE A 8 -30.94 19.21 20.73
C PHE A 8 -30.08 19.81 21.85
N PRO A 9 -29.32 20.91 21.66
CA PRO A 9 -28.52 21.47 22.73
C PRO A 9 -29.36 21.97 23.92
N ALA A 10 -30.48 22.65 23.64
CA ALA A 10 -31.35 23.21 24.68
C ALA A 10 -32.07 22.10 25.45
N ILE A 11 -32.61 21.11 24.73
CA ILE A 11 -33.31 19.97 25.32
C ILE A 11 -32.35 19.11 26.16
N ALA A 12 -31.11 18.94 25.69
CA ALA A 12 -30.08 18.22 26.44
C ALA A 12 -29.73 18.93 27.76
N ASP A 13 -29.61 20.25 27.74
CA ASP A 13 -29.32 21.04 28.94
C ASP A 13 -30.49 20.95 29.94
N ASP A 14 -31.74 21.12 29.48
CA ASP A 14 -32.94 21.02 30.31
C ASP A 14 -33.11 19.61 30.91
N TYR A 15 -32.86 18.56 30.13
CA TYR A 15 -32.89 17.18 30.60
C TYR A 15 -31.83 16.90 31.65
N VAL A 16 -30.57 17.32 31.43
CA VAL A 16 -29.46 17.06 32.36
C VAL A 16 -29.62 17.84 33.66
N LEU A 17 -30.14 19.07 33.60
CA LEU A 17 -30.44 19.87 34.79
C LEU A 17 -31.73 19.44 35.51
N GLY A 18 -32.46 18.46 34.98
CA GLY A 18 -33.70 17.95 35.57
C GLY A 18 -34.85 18.97 35.54
N LEU A 19 -34.89 19.84 34.51
CA LEU A 19 -35.91 20.88 34.35
C LEU A 19 -37.16 20.40 33.61
N LEU A 20 -37.10 19.23 32.97
CA LEU A 20 -38.21 18.62 32.26
C LEU A 20 -39.20 17.94 33.20
N ASP A 21 -40.47 17.89 32.82
CA ASP A 21 -41.44 17.07 33.53
C ASP A 21 -41.23 15.56 33.26
N ALA A 22 -41.92 14.71 34.02
CA ALA A 22 -41.74 13.26 33.94
C ALA A 22 -42.13 12.66 32.57
N ALA A 23 -43.09 13.27 31.86
CA ALA A 23 -43.49 12.81 30.54
C ALA A 23 -42.49 13.24 29.47
N GLU A 24 -42.02 14.49 29.54
CA GLU A 24 -40.99 15.04 28.66
C GLU A 24 -39.65 14.31 28.82
N ALA A 25 -39.24 14.03 30.06
CA ALA A 25 -38.02 13.26 30.34
C ALA A 25 -38.09 11.85 29.73
N ALA A 26 -39.22 11.16 29.87
CA ALA A 26 -39.42 9.83 29.28
C ALA A 26 -39.41 9.87 27.74
N GLU A 27 -39.95 10.93 27.12
CA GLU A 27 -39.87 11.14 25.68
C GLU A 27 -38.42 11.36 25.21
N VAL A 28 -37.64 12.18 25.92
CA VAL A 28 -36.22 12.42 25.64
C VAL A 28 -35.40 11.14 25.81
N GLU A 29 -35.63 10.37 26.87
CA GLU A 29 -34.97 9.07 27.09
C GLU A 29 -35.23 8.09 25.95
N ALA A 30 -36.48 7.97 25.52
CA ALA A 30 -36.84 7.15 24.38
C ALA A 30 -36.22 7.67 23.06
N ALA A 31 -36.02 8.98 22.92
CA ALA A 31 -35.40 9.58 21.73
C ALA A 31 -33.89 9.37 21.70
N ILE A 32 -33.20 9.44 22.84
CA ILE A 32 -31.74 9.18 22.97
C ILE A 32 -31.37 7.79 22.44
N GLU A 33 -32.22 6.78 22.64
CA GLU A 33 -31.97 5.42 22.11
C GLU A 33 -32.00 5.34 20.58
N ARG A 34 -32.66 6.29 19.91
CA ARG A 34 -32.91 6.26 18.46
C ARG A 34 -32.11 7.28 17.68
N ASP A 35 -31.72 8.39 18.32
CA ASP A 35 -31.03 9.50 17.69
C ASP A 35 -29.64 9.74 18.31
N GLY A 36 -28.60 9.47 17.52
CA GLY A 36 -27.22 9.64 17.97
C GLY A 36 -26.80 11.10 18.18
N GLY A 37 -27.41 12.06 17.48
CA GLY A 37 -27.13 13.48 17.64
C GLY A 37 -27.66 14.00 18.98
N LEU A 38 -28.87 13.59 19.36
CA LEU A 38 -29.44 13.90 20.68
C LEU A 38 -28.63 13.24 21.81
N ALA A 39 -28.23 11.97 21.63
CA ALA A 39 -27.40 11.26 22.60
C ALA A 39 -26.06 11.97 22.83
N GLU A 40 -25.40 12.43 21.76
CA GLU A 40 -24.15 13.19 21.86
C GLU A 40 -24.35 14.55 22.54
N ALA A 41 -25.44 15.26 22.23
CA ALA A 41 -25.77 16.52 22.89
C ALA A 41 -25.95 16.35 24.41
N VAL A 42 -26.66 15.30 24.84
CA VAL A 42 -26.84 14.94 26.27
C VAL A 42 -25.51 14.58 26.93
N ALA A 43 -24.64 13.82 26.26
CA ALA A 43 -23.33 13.50 26.79
C ALA A 43 -22.47 14.77 27.00
N ARG A 44 -22.48 15.69 26.03
CA ARG A 44 -21.77 16.98 26.15
C ARG A 44 -22.34 17.86 27.26
N ALA A 45 -23.66 17.88 27.45
CA ALA A 45 -24.32 18.60 28.53
C ALA A 45 -23.92 18.02 29.90
N ARG A 46 -23.91 16.69 30.07
CA ARG A 46 -23.44 16.01 31.29
C ARG A 46 -22.00 16.38 31.64
N GLU A 47 -21.09 16.34 30.68
CA GLU A 47 -19.69 16.72 30.89
C GLU A 47 -19.56 18.19 31.31
N ARG A 48 -20.35 19.08 30.69
CA ARG A 48 -20.36 20.51 31.01
C ARG A 48 -20.83 20.81 32.43
N PHE A 49 -21.82 20.06 32.92
CA PHE A 49 -22.42 20.27 34.24
C PHE A 49 -21.82 19.39 35.35
N LEU A 50 -20.95 18.43 35.02
CA LEU A 50 -20.22 17.61 35.98
C LEU A 50 -19.50 18.39 37.11
N PRO A 51 -18.93 19.60 36.86
CA PRO A 51 -18.35 20.41 37.94
C PRO A 51 -19.35 20.79 39.03
N LEU A 52 -20.66 20.87 38.72
CA LEU A 52 -21.69 21.15 39.72
C LEU A 52 -21.80 19.98 40.72
N ASP A 53 -21.88 18.74 40.24
CA ASP A 53 -21.98 17.55 41.08
C ASP A 53 -20.77 17.35 41.99
N THR A 54 -19.57 17.62 41.45
CA THR A 54 -18.31 17.45 42.21
C THR A 54 -18.01 18.58 43.19
N SER A 55 -18.75 19.69 43.12
CA SER A 55 -18.58 20.85 44.01
C SER A 55 -19.42 20.79 45.29
N VAL A 56 -20.33 19.81 45.41
CA VAL A 56 -21.24 19.69 46.56
C VAL A 56 -20.60 18.85 47.67
N GLU A 57 -20.73 19.31 48.92
CA GLU A 57 -20.30 18.55 50.09
C GLU A 57 -21.17 17.29 50.27
N PRO A 58 -20.58 16.08 50.40
CA PRO A 58 -21.35 14.86 50.58
C PRO A 58 -22.18 14.87 51.87
N ALA A 59 -23.50 14.68 51.74
CA ALA A 59 -24.39 14.51 52.87
C ALA A 59 -24.36 13.05 53.38
N PRO A 60 -24.21 12.82 54.70
CA PRO A 60 -24.24 11.46 55.24
C PRO A 60 -25.64 10.84 55.10
N VAL A 61 -25.71 9.63 54.58
CA VAL A 61 -26.95 8.83 54.47
C VAL A 61 -26.93 7.65 55.45
N SER A 62 -28.09 7.19 55.89
CA SER A 62 -28.17 6.04 56.80
C SER A 62 -27.77 4.75 56.08
N SER A 63 -27.13 3.82 56.79
CA SER A 63 -26.80 2.50 56.24
C SER A 63 -28.04 1.71 55.84
N ALA A 64 -29.16 1.91 56.55
CA ALA A 64 -30.44 1.28 56.25
C ALA A 64 -31.02 1.67 54.88
N LEU A 65 -30.68 2.85 54.35
CA LEU A 65 -31.10 3.28 53.01
C LEU A 65 -30.47 2.38 51.94
N TRP A 66 -29.20 2.04 52.10
CA TRP A 66 -28.49 1.15 51.19
C TRP A 66 -29.09 -0.26 51.18
N ASP A 67 -29.43 -0.79 52.35
CA ASP A 67 -30.07 -2.11 52.49
C ASP A 67 -31.48 -2.13 51.83
N ALA A 68 -32.24 -1.04 52.00
CA ALA A 68 -33.55 -0.87 51.37
C ALA A 68 -33.47 -0.76 49.83
N ILE A 69 -32.44 -0.13 49.28
CA ILE A 69 -32.21 -0.08 47.83
C ILE A 69 -31.80 -1.47 47.33
N SER A 70 -30.84 -2.10 47.98
CA SER A 70 -30.29 -3.41 47.59
C SER A 70 -31.37 -4.49 47.52
N SER A 71 -32.31 -4.49 48.46
CA SER A 71 -33.43 -5.44 48.50
C SER A 71 -34.52 -5.21 47.44
N ARG A 72 -34.59 -4.03 46.82
CA ARG A 72 -35.58 -3.69 45.78
C ARG A 72 -35.04 -3.83 44.36
N LEU A 73 -33.72 -4.00 44.21
CA LEU A 73 -33.14 -4.25 42.91
C LEU A 73 -33.60 -5.63 42.40
N PRO A 74 -34.02 -5.74 41.13
CA PRO A 74 -34.38 -7.03 40.56
C PRO A 74 -33.16 -7.96 40.64
N GLU A 75 -33.38 -9.23 41.00
CA GLU A 75 -32.30 -10.22 40.93
C GLU A 75 -31.79 -10.29 39.49
N GLN A 76 -30.58 -9.80 39.26
CA GLN A 76 -29.89 -9.98 37.98
C GLN A 76 -29.66 -11.49 37.80
N PRO A 77 -30.15 -12.10 36.70
CA PRO A 77 -29.87 -13.50 36.42
C PRO A 77 -28.35 -13.67 36.27
N GLY A 78 -27.71 -14.26 37.27
CA GLY A 78 -26.36 -14.80 37.18
C GLY A 78 -25.23 -13.80 36.92
N ALA A 79 -25.08 -12.80 37.78
CA ALA A 79 -23.75 -12.23 38.05
C ALA A 79 -23.40 -12.53 39.50
N ALA A 80 -22.76 -13.69 39.73
CA ALA A 80 -22.12 -13.95 41.01
C ALA A 80 -21.18 -12.77 41.33
N ALA A 81 -21.34 -12.18 42.51
CA ALA A 81 -20.45 -11.12 42.98
C ALA A 81 -18.99 -11.60 42.86
N PRO A 82 -18.09 -10.86 42.17
CA PRO A 82 -16.71 -11.26 42.13
C PRO A 82 -16.14 -11.12 43.55
N SER A 83 -15.72 -12.23 44.14
CA SER A 83 -14.93 -12.16 45.38
C SER A 83 -13.65 -11.38 45.06
N LEU A 84 -13.37 -10.34 45.85
CA LEU A 84 -12.16 -9.49 45.72
C LEU A 84 -10.83 -10.25 45.95
N ALA A 85 -10.88 -11.56 46.22
CA ALA A 85 -9.71 -12.37 46.55
C ALA A 85 -9.02 -13.05 45.34
N SER A 86 -9.51 -12.86 44.12
CA SER A 86 -8.90 -13.47 42.93
C SER A 86 -8.97 -12.57 41.70
N VAL A 87 -8.37 -11.39 41.78
CA VAL A 87 -8.04 -10.60 40.58
C VAL A 87 -6.68 -11.09 40.06
N SER A 88 -6.70 -12.22 39.33
CA SER A 88 -5.74 -12.38 38.23
C SER A 88 -6.09 -11.29 37.20
N PRO A 89 -5.12 -10.60 36.57
CA PRO A 89 -5.42 -9.55 35.60
C PRO A 89 -5.96 -10.22 34.32
N ARG A 90 -7.25 -10.53 34.31
CA ARG A 90 -7.97 -10.76 33.07
C ARG A 90 -8.28 -9.37 32.55
N LEU A 91 -7.56 -9.01 31.48
CA LEU A 91 -7.82 -7.81 30.70
C LEU A 91 -9.33 -7.66 30.50
N PRO A 92 -9.90 -6.44 30.63
CA PRO A 92 -11.31 -6.24 30.39
C PRO A 92 -11.64 -6.76 28.98
N LEU A 93 -12.51 -7.77 28.90
CA LEU A 93 -13.13 -8.12 27.63
C LEU A 93 -13.94 -6.89 27.22
N ALA A 94 -13.44 -6.19 26.21
CA ALA A 94 -14.06 -4.99 25.66
C ALA A 94 -15.55 -5.26 25.38
N GLY A 95 -16.43 -4.40 25.88
CA GLY A 95 -17.87 -4.39 25.63
C GLY A 95 -18.26 -4.07 24.17
N ASN A 96 -17.38 -4.38 23.23
CA ASN A 96 -17.70 -4.41 21.80
C ASN A 96 -18.05 -5.86 21.46
N ASP A 97 -19.25 -6.27 21.86
CA ASP A 97 -19.80 -7.57 21.50
C ASP A 97 -20.30 -7.51 20.05
N ASN A 98 -19.36 -7.23 19.14
CA ASN A 98 -19.59 -7.19 17.71
C ASN A 98 -19.57 -8.62 17.19
N SER A 99 -20.54 -9.41 17.68
CA SER A 99 -20.71 -10.78 17.27
C SER A 99 -21.24 -10.79 15.83
N ARG A 100 -20.29 -11.00 14.91
CA ARG A 100 -20.52 -11.35 13.48
C ARG A 100 -20.91 -10.21 12.54
N SER A 101 -20.51 -8.97 12.79
CA SER A 101 -20.62 -7.96 11.73
C SER A 101 -19.59 -8.21 10.62
N GLY A 102 -20.02 -8.06 9.36
CA GLY A 102 -19.25 -8.35 8.15
C GLY A 102 -17.89 -7.64 8.05
N TRP A 103 -17.62 -6.65 8.90
CA TRP A 103 -16.31 -6.00 8.98
C TRP A 103 -15.17 -6.96 9.33
N ARG A 104 -15.42 -8.07 10.06
CA ARG A 104 -14.37 -9.06 10.34
C ARG A 104 -13.96 -9.81 9.08
N ALA A 105 -14.93 -10.10 8.20
CA ALA A 105 -14.65 -10.72 6.91
C ALA A 105 -13.91 -9.75 5.98
N THR A 106 -14.27 -8.47 5.97
CA THR A 106 -13.53 -7.45 5.20
C THR A 106 -12.12 -7.24 5.74
N ALA A 107 -11.93 -7.24 7.06
CA ALA A 107 -10.60 -7.13 7.68
C ALA A 107 -9.71 -8.34 7.33
N ILE A 108 -10.23 -9.57 7.44
CA ILE A 108 -9.49 -10.78 7.06
C ILE A 108 -9.16 -10.79 5.57
N SER A 109 -10.11 -10.37 4.72
CA SER A 109 -9.90 -10.26 3.27
C SER A 109 -8.84 -9.23 2.92
N ALA A 110 -8.84 -8.06 3.57
CA ALA A 110 -7.84 -7.02 3.37
C ALA A 110 -6.44 -7.49 3.79
N ILE A 111 -6.33 -8.21 4.92
CA ILE A 111 -5.06 -8.82 5.35
C ILE A 111 -4.59 -9.87 4.33
N ALA A 112 -5.47 -10.76 3.88
CA ALA A 112 -5.13 -11.77 2.89
C ALA A 112 -4.68 -11.14 1.56
N ALA A 113 -5.40 -10.12 1.07
CA ALA A 113 -5.02 -9.37 -0.12
C ALA A 113 -3.67 -8.67 0.05
N SER A 114 -3.41 -8.09 1.23
CA SER A 114 -2.13 -7.45 1.54
C SER A 114 -0.97 -8.44 1.58
N LEU A 115 -1.18 -9.63 2.14
CA LEU A 115 -0.17 -10.69 2.15
C LEU A 115 0.10 -11.26 0.74
N ILE A 116 -0.95 -11.43 -0.08
CA ILE A 116 -0.80 -11.83 -1.49
C ILE A 116 -0.03 -10.76 -2.26
N LEU A 117 -0.38 -9.48 -2.07
CA LEU A 117 0.31 -8.38 -2.73
C LEU A 117 1.75 -8.27 -2.27
N ALA A 118 2.03 -8.40 -0.97
CA ALA A 118 3.38 -8.42 -0.43
C ALA A 118 4.19 -9.60 -0.97
N GLY A 119 3.61 -10.80 -0.98
CA GLY A 119 4.24 -11.99 -1.57
C GLY A 119 4.50 -11.85 -3.06
N GLY A 120 3.54 -11.29 -3.81
CA GLY A 120 3.68 -11.00 -5.24
C GLY A 120 4.74 -9.94 -5.53
N LEU A 121 4.82 -8.90 -4.69
CA LEU A 121 5.84 -7.86 -4.81
C LEU A 121 7.23 -8.41 -4.49
N VAL A 122 7.38 -9.19 -3.41
CA VAL A 122 8.63 -9.89 -3.10
C VAL A 122 9.04 -10.76 -4.27
N TRP A 123 8.13 -11.62 -4.76
CA TRP A 123 8.39 -12.48 -5.92
C TRP A 123 8.79 -11.69 -7.19
N SER A 124 8.15 -10.55 -7.43
CA SER A 124 8.45 -9.69 -8.58
C SER A 124 9.82 -9.02 -8.47
N VAL A 125 10.22 -8.58 -7.28
CA VAL A 125 11.50 -7.89 -7.06
C VAL A 125 12.66 -8.88 -6.94
N THR A 126 12.43 -10.07 -6.41
CA THR A 126 13.47 -11.10 -6.27
C THR A 126 13.70 -11.92 -7.54
N ARG A 127 12.85 -11.79 -8.56
CA ARG A 127 13.14 -12.36 -9.88
C ARG A 127 14.23 -11.55 -10.57
N VAL A 128 15.48 -11.93 -10.28
CA VAL A 128 16.61 -11.59 -11.13
C VAL A 128 16.48 -12.44 -12.39
N ASN A 129 16.09 -11.84 -13.51
CA ASN A 129 16.27 -12.50 -14.79
C ASN A 129 17.77 -12.50 -15.07
N GLU A 130 18.40 -13.67 -15.08
CA GLU A 130 19.80 -13.79 -15.48
C GLU A 130 19.89 -13.69 -17.01
N PRO A 131 20.86 -12.94 -17.56
CA PRO A 131 21.08 -12.92 -18.99
C PRO A 131 21.52 -14.30 -19.47
N LEU A 132 21.07 -14.73 -20.65
CA LEU A 132 21.57 -15.96 -21.27
C LEU A 132 23.00 -15.76 -21.77
N VAL A 133 23.29 -14.58 -22.32
CA VAL A 133 24.63 -14.21 -22.77
C VAL A 133 25.01 -12.80 -22.36
N VAL A 134 26.32 -12.60 -22.21
CA VAL A 134 26.94 -11.29 -22.00
C VAL A 134 28.00 -11.07 -23.08
N ALA A 135 27.94 -9.93 -23.76
CA ALA A 135 28.96 -9.49 -24.71
C ALA A 135 29.64 -8.22 -24.19
N VAL A 136 30.97 -8.26 -24.10
CA VAL A 136 31.79 -7.08 -23.79
C VAL A 136 32.24 -6.48 -25.12
N LEU A 137 31.83 -5.23 -25.39
CA LEU A 137 32.09 -4.56 -26.65
C LEU A 137 33.32 -3.67 -26.53
N LEU A 138 34.24 -3.84 -27.48
CA LEU A 138 35.48 -3.09 -27.53
C LEU A 138 35.53 -2.18 -28.76
N ASN A 139 36.20 -1.03 -28.64
CA ASN A 139 36.56 -0.21 -29.80
C ASN A 139 37.73 -0.82 -30.58
N GLU A 140 38.14 -0.15 -31.65
CA GLU A 140 39.28 -0.56 -32.48
C GLU A 140 40.62 -0.58 -31.72
N ALA A 141 40.77 0.26 -30.68
CA ALA A 141 41.94 0.29 -29.80
C ALA A 141 41.95 -0.85 -28.76
N GLY A 142 40.90 -1.66 -28.67
CA GLY A 142 40.76 -2.75 -27.69
C GLY A 142 40.31 -2.29 -26.30
N GLU A 143 39.78 -1.08 -26.18
CA GLU A 143 39.25 -0.54 -24.93
C GLU A 143 37.78 -0.94 -24.77
N ILE A 144 37.36 -1.23 -23.55
CA ILE A 144 35.98 -1.63 -23.25
C ILE A 144 35.06 -0.40 -23.32
N GLN A 145 34.05 -0.49 -24.16
CA GLN A 145 33.13 0.61 -24.44
C GLN A 145 31.72 0.36 -23.90
N ALA A 146 31.26 -0.88 -23.94
CA ALA A 146 29.91 -1.23 -23.51
C ALA A 146 29.80 -2.71 -23.12
N VAL A 147 28.74 -3.04 -22.38
CA VAL A 147 28.33 -4.42 -22.08
C VAL A 147 26.90 -4.61 -22.55
N VAL A 148 26.67 -5.70 -23.28
CA VAL A 148 25.33 -6.13 -23.70
C VAL A 148 24.97 -7.40 -22.94
N GLU A 149 23.82 -7.39 -22.29
CA GLU A 149 23.23 -8.51 -21.58
C GLU A 149 21.94 -8.91 -22.31
N ASP A 150 21.92 -10.08 -22.92
CA ASP A 150 20.77 -10.58 -23.67
C ASP A 150 20.11 -11.73 -22.91
N PHE A 151 18.83 -11.55 -22.60
CA PHE A 151 18.03 -12.43 -21.76
C PHE A 151 17.27 -13.48 -22.58
N GLY A 152 17.28 -13.38 -23.91
CA GLY A 152 16.54 -14.25 -24.84
C GLY A 152 15.02 -14.16 -24.73
N ASN A 153 14.49 -13.13 -24.07
CA ASN A 153 13.08 -12.82 -23.95
C ASN A 153 12.80 -11.43 -24.56
N ASP A 154 13.05 -11.29 -25.85
CA ASP A 154 12.81 -10.06 -26.65
C ASP A 154 13.46 -8.78 -26.08
N THR A 155 14.32 -8.91 -25.06
CA THR A 155 14.87 -7.80 -24.29
C THR A 155 16.38 -8.00 -24.17
N ALA A 156 17.12 -6.94 -24.47
CA ALA A 156 18.54 -6.83 -24.21
C ALA A 156 18.81 -5.57 -23.38
N SER A 157 19.71 -5.65 -22.41
CA SER A 157 20.20 -4.51 -21.65
C SER A 157 21.55 -4.10 -22.20
N VAL A 158 21.72 -2.82 -22.50
CA VAL A 158 22.99 -2.26 -22.99
C VAL A 158 23.47 -1.23 -21.99
N ARG A 159 24.65 -1.46 -21.45
CA ARG A 159 25.32 -0.54 -20.54
C ARG A 159 26.56 0.04 -21.19
N LEU A 160 26.53 1.34 -21.48
CA LEU A 160 27.70 2.07 -21.96
C LEU A 160 28.64 2.31 -20.78
N LEU A 161 29.93 2.07 -20.99
CA LEU A 161 31.00 2.23 -19.99
C LEU A 161 31.92 3.41 -20.31
N SER A 162 31.70 4.08 -21.44
CA SER A 162 32.42 5.27 -21.90
C SER A 162 31.44 6.26 -22.51
N ASP A 163 31.80 7.54 -22.47
CA ASP A 163 31.00 8.61 -23.06
C ASP A 163 31.17 8.65 -24.58
N PHE A 164 30.06 8.70 -25.30
CA PHE A 164 30.02 8.87 -26.74
C PHE A 164 29.53 10.26 -27.09
N THR A 165 30.32 11.00 -27.89
CA THR A 165 29.83 12.23 -28.51
C THR A 165 29.01 11.88 -29.75
N VAL A 166 27.69 11.97 -29.63
CA VAL A 166 26.75 11.68 -30.74
C VAL A 166 26.31 13.02 -31.36
N PRO A 167 26.60 13.25 -32.66
CA PRO A 167 26.09 14.43 -33.37
C PRO A 167 24.55 14.49 -33.38
N GLN A 168 23.96 15.70 -33.44
CA GLN A 168 22.50 15.90 -33.39
C GLN A 168 21.74 15.21 -34.53
N ASP A 169 22.39 14.97 -35.67
CA ASP A 169 21.83 14.31 -36.85
C ASP A 169 22.07 12.78 -36.86
N LYS A 170 22.63 12.23 -35.78
CA LYS A 170 23.00 10.83 -35.65
C LYS A 170 22.36 10.19 -34.42
N THR A 171 22.33 8.87 -34.43
CA THR A 171 21.93 8.07 -33.27
C THR A 171 22.80 6.83 -33.18
N MET A 172 22.96 6.28 -31.98
CA MET A 172 23.62 4.98 -31.84
C MET A 172 22.57 3.87 -31.97
N GLN A 173 22.90 2.84 -32.73
CA GLN A 173 22.04 1.68 -32.90
C GLN A 173 22.80 0.42 -32.51
N VAL A 174 22.14 -0.45 -31.75
CA VAL A 174 22.71 -1.71 -31.29
C VAL A 174 22.18 -2.83 -32.16
N TRP A 175 23.09 -3.72 -32.54
CA TRP A 175 22.84 -4.83 -33.45
C TRP A 175 23.34 -6.13 -32.84
N THR A 176 22.73 -7.20 -33.31
CA THR A 176 23.21 -8.55 -33.11
C THR A 176 23.28 -9.29 -34.45
N LEU A 177 24.21 -10.23 -34.59
CA LEU A 177 24.32 -11.11 -35.73
C LEU A 177 24.21 -12.57 -35.26
N PRO A 178 22.99 -13.14 -35.21
CA PRO A 178 22.75 -14.50 -34.73
C PRO A 178 23.42 -15.57 -35.59
N SER A 179 23.42 -15.39 -36.91
CA SER A 179 24.15 -16.23 -37.86
C SER A 179 24.39 -15.47 -39.17
N ARG A 180 25.29 -15.96 -40.03
CA ARG A 180 25.56 -15.33 -41.32
C ARG A 180 24.37 -15.44 -42.29
N GLU A 181 23.55 -16.47 -42.12
CA GLU A 181 22.36 -16.75 -42.92
C GLU A 181 21.19 -15.84 -42.54
N MET A 182 20.97 -15.60 -41.24
CA MET A 182 19.94 -14.67 -40.77
C MET A 182 20.33 -13.21 -41.02
N GLY A 183 21.62 -12.89 -40.94
CA GLY A 183 22.11 -11.52 -41.07
C GLY A 183 21.90 -10.68 -39.80
N PRO A 184 22.33 -9.42 -39.83
CA PRO A 184 22.27 -8.54 -38.67
C PRO A 184 20.83 -8.15 -38.35
N MET A 185 20.51 -8.11 -37.07
CA MET A 185 19.20 -7.75 -36.54
C MET A 185 19.37 -6.60 -35.55
N SER A 186 18.54 -5.57 -35.69
CA SER A 186 18.53 -4.43 -34.78
C SER A 186 17.98 -4.85 -33.42
N LEU A 187 18.71 -4.55 -32.35
CA LEU A 187 18.21 -4.62 -30.98
C LEU A 187 17.44 -3.35 -30.61
N GLY A 188 17.85 -2.19 -31.15
CA GLY A 188 17.17 -0.92 -30.95
C GLY A 188 18.11 0.28 -30.98
N LEU A 189 17.52 1.47 -30.85
CA LEU A 189 18.23 2.75 -30.83
C LEU A 189 18.58 3.15 -29.38
N LEU A 190 19.73 3.77 -29.21
CA LEU A 190 20.13 4.45 -27.99
C LEU A 190 19.90 5.95 -28.20
N GLU A 191 18.81 6.47 -27.66
CA GLU A 191 18.45 7.89 -27.84
C GLU A 191 19.47 8.87 -27.23
N GLN A 192 20.32 8.39 -26.32
CA GLN A 192 21.35 9.16 -25.64
C GLN A 192 22.57 8.28 -25.35
N SER A 193 23.71 8.88 -24.96
CA SER A 193 24.91 8.19 -24.47
C SER A 193 24.72 7.59 -23.07
N HIS A 194 23.57 6.95 -22.82
CA HIS A 194 23.22 6.32 -21.56
C HIS A 194 22.87 4.85 -21.75
N SER A 195 22.82 4.11 -20.64
CA SER A 195 22.39 2.71 -20.64
C SER A 195 20.90 2.61 -20.99
N ALA A 196 20.52 1.60 -21.76
CA ALA A 196 19.14 1.40 -22.20
C ALA A 196 18.73 -0.07 -22.15
N LYS A 197 17.44 -0.31 -21.87
CA LYS A 197 16.79 -1.58 -22.15
C LYS A 197 16.17 -1.50 -23.54
N LEU A 198 16.61 -2.39 -24.41
CA LEU A 198 16.17 -2.48 -25.78
C LEU A 198 15.22 -3.66 -25.92
N SER A 199 14.09 -3.43 -26.57
CA SER A 199 13.11 -4.47 -26.87
C SER A 199 13.05 -4.70 -28.37
N GLY A 200 13.42 -5.90 -28.82
CA GLY A 200 13.30 -6.33 -30.20
C GLY A 200 12.06 -7.19 -30.37
N SER A 201 11.20 -6.91 -31.35
CA SER A 201 9.91 -7.58 -31.53
C SER A 201 10.00 -9.07 -31.86
N THR A 202 11.18 -9.59 -32.23
CA THR A 202 11.39 -10.98 -32.66
C THR A 202 12.89 -11.30 -32.70
N LEU A 203 13.55 -11.39 -31.55
CA LEU A 203 14.96 -11.77 -31.50
C LEU A 203 15.10 -13.29 -31.33
N PRO A 204 15.91 -13.97 -32.15
CA PRO A 204 16.19 -15.39 -31.93
C PRO A 204 16.93 -15.55 -30.61
N ARG A 205 16.81 -16.74 -30.01
CA ARG A 205 17.52 -17.05 -28.76
C ARG A 205 19.02 -16.80 -28.93
N PRO A 206 19.66 -16.00 -28.06
CA PRO A 206 21.06 -15.67 -28.20
C PRO A 206 21.95 -16.90 -28.02
N GLN A 207 23.04 -16.94 -28.78
CA GLN A 207 23.99 -18.05 -28.82
C GLN A 207 25.37 -17.64 -28.30
N GLU A 208 26.16 -18.63 -27.86
CA GLU A 208 27.57 -18.40 -27.59
C GLU A 208 28.28 -17.92 -28.86
N THR A 209 29.23 -16.99 -28.74
CA THR A 209 29.99 -16.42 -29.84
C THR A 209 29.17 -15.62 -30.85
N GLN A 210 27.94 -15.26 -30.52
CA GLN A 210 27.12 -14.32 -31.29
C GLN A 210 27.75 -12.93 -31.27
N LEU A 211 27.82 -12.26 -32.42
CA LEU A 211 28.40 -10.92 -32.54
C LEU A 211 27.38 -9.86 -32.15
N TYR A 212 27.79 -8.93 -31.30
CA TYR A 212 27.05 -7.72 -30.95
C TYR A 212 27.88 -6.51 -31.32
N GLU A 213 27.23 -5.46 -31.80
CA GLU A 213 27.91 -4.23 -32.20
C GLU A 213 27.03 -2.99 -32.00
N ILE A 214 27.69 -1.85 -31.82
CA ILE A 214 27.08 -0.52 -31.76
C ILE A 214 27.60 0.27 -32.95
N THR A 215 26.69 0.82 -33.75
CA THR A 215 27.03 1.68 -34.90
C THR A 215 26.46 3.08 -34.72
N LEU A 216 27.09 4.05 -35.37
CA LEU A 216 26.60 5.43 -35.44
C LEU A 216 25.77 5.64 -36.72
N GLU A 217 24.46 5.56 -36.60
CA GLU A 217 23.52 5.67 -37.70
C GLU A 217 22.96 7.09 -37.86
N GLN A 218 22.19 7.31 -38.92
CA GLN A 218 21.44 8.56 -39.13
C GLN A 218 20.38 8.74 -38.04
N ALA A 219 19.87 9.97 -37.84
CA ALA A 219 18.71 10.19 -36.99
C ALA A 219 17.55 9.24 -37.37
N GLY A 220 17.00 8.53 -36.38
CA GLY A 220 15.98 7.49 -36.58
C GLY A 220 16.53 6.08 -36.88
N GLY A 221 17.85 5.90 -36.97
CA GLY A 221 18.51 4.61 -37.17
C GLY A 221 18.85 4.31 -38.63
N SER A 222 19.25 3.07 -38.90
CA SER A 222 19.57 2.61 -40.24
C SER A 222 18.31 2.50 -41.12
N PRO A 223 18.32 3.09 -42.33
CA PRO A 223 17.19 3.02 -43.27
C PRO A 223 17.07 1.65 -43.95
N THR A 224 18.10 0.80 -43.89
CA THR A 224 18.15 -0.47 -44.63
C THR A 224 17.80 -1.70 -43.77
N GLY A 225 17.61 -1.50 -42.47
CA GLY A 225 17.49 -2.62 -41.52
C GLY A 225 18.80 -3.40 -41.33
N ARG A 226 19.94 -2.85 -41.76
CA ARG A 226 21.29 -3.38 -41.56
C ARG A 226 22.23 -2.28 -41.08
N PRO A 227 23.34 -2.57 -40.41
CA PRO A 227 24.30 -1.55 -40.02
C PRO A 227 24.82 -0.78 -41.25
N THR A 228 24.69 0.55 -41.25
CA THR A 228 25.19 1.43 -42.35
C THR A 228 26.23 2.43 -41.89
N GLY A 229 26.28 2.72 -40.60
CA GLY A 229 27.23 3.63 -39.98
C GLY A 229 28.57 3.00 -39.61
N PRO A 230 29.55 3.82 -39.18
CA PRO A 230 30.77 3.30 -38.59
C PRO A 230 30.50 2.53 -37.30
N ILE A 231 31.27 1.46 -37.08
CA ILE A 231 31.21 0.64 -35.86
C ILE A 231 31.97 1.36 -34.76
N LEU A 232 31.28 1.65 -33.65
CA LEU A 232 31.86 2.28 -32.46
C LEU A 232 32.45 1.23 -31.51
N ALA A 233 31.75 0.11 -31.33
CA ALA A 233 32.19 -0.98 -30.49
C ALA A 233 31.61 -2.31 -30.97
N LYS A 234 32.35 -3.40 -30.78
CA LYS A 234 31.89 -4.75 -31.12
C LYS A 234 32.49 -5.81 -30.20
N GLY A 235 31.81 -6.95 -30.07
CA GLY A 235 32.24 -8.02 -29.19
C GLY A 235 31.44 -9.30 -29.40
N PHE A 236 32.00 -10.42 -28.96
CA PHE A 236 31.35 -11.71 -29.03
C PHE A 236 30.74 -12.08 -27.68
N ALA A 237 29.52 -12.59 -27.72
CA ALA A 237 28.80 -13.07 -26.56
C ALA A 237 29.44 -14.32 -25.94
N LYS A 238 29.33 -14.40 -24.61
CA LYS A 238 29.61 -15.59 -23.82
C LYS A 238 28.37 -15.94 -23.00
N LEU A 239 28.11 -17.23 -22.82
CA LEU A 239 27.05 -17.69 -21.92
C LEU A 239 27.31 -17.16 -20.52
N ALA A 240 26.29 -16.57 -19.90
CA ALA A 240 26.36 -16.27 -18.47
C ALA A 240 26.38 -17.61 -17.70
N ARG A 241 27.23 -17.69 -16.67
CA ARG A 241 27.37 -18.86 -15.81
C ARG A 241 27.04 -18.50 -14.39
#